data_AF-A0A7X1J2V3-F1
#
_entry.id   AF-A0A7X1J2V3-F1
#
_cell.length_a   1.000
_cell.length_b   1.000
_cell.length_c   1.000
_cell.angle_alpha   90.00
_cell.angle_beta   90.00
_cell.angle_gamma   90.00
#
_symmetry.space_group_name_H-M   'P 1'
#
loop_
_entity.id
_entity.type
_entity.pdbx_description
1 polymer ?
#
loop_
_entity_poly.entity_id
_entity_poly.type
_entity_poly.pdbx_seq_one_letter_code
_entity_poly.pdbx_strand_id
1 'polypeptide(L)'
;MATKAYELYGVPVPPQDPEQEFMTVQETAHVLNCSVSWLRRFLRANRHLHSYSGRRIVTNREDRAAIYEARRAGDPRTGRAMPRQRRRTAGRKPASAAA
;
A
#
# COMPACT_ATOMS: atom_id res chain seq x y z
N MET A 1 -9.97 -1.02 10.45
CA MET A 1 -9.34 -2.01 11.36
C MET A 1 -7.90 -2.16 10.93
N ALA A 2 -6.95 -1.58 11.68
CA ALA A 2 -5.53 -1.83 11.45
C ALA A 2 -5.26 -3.28 11.83
N THR A 3 -4.89 -4.12 10.87
CA THR A 3 -4.45 -5.49 11.15
C THR A 3 -3.04 -5.47 11.76
N LYS A 4 -2.65 -6.52 12.50
CA LYS A 4 -1.30 -6.69 13.09
C LYS A 4 -0.14 -6.40 12.13
N ALA A 5 -0.35 -6.56 10.82
CA ALA A 5 0.65 -6.23 9.79
C ALA A 5 0.85 -4.72 9.61
N TYR A 6 -0.20 -3.90 9.77
CA TYR A 6 -0.11 -2.44 9.77
C TYR A 6 0.62 -1.91 10.99
N GLU A 7 0.47 -2.57 12.14
CA GLU A 7 1.18 -2.20 13.38
C GLU A 7 2.70 -2.41 13.26
N LEU A 8 3.13 -3.43 12.51
CA LEU A 8 4.55 -3.78 12.37
C LEU A 8 5.31 -2.93 11.33
N TYR A 9 4.61 -2.40 10.33
CA TYR A 9 5.22 -1.74 9.17
C TYR A 9 4.69 -0.33 8.86
N GLY A 10 3.65 0.13 9.56
CA GLY A 10 3.04 1.45 9.37
C GLY A 10 2.16 1.56 8.11
N VAL A 11 1.50 2.71 7.99
CA VAL A 11 0.74 3.11 6.79
C VAL A 11 1.74 3.71 5.77
N PRO A 12 1.65 3.35 4.47
CA PRO A 12 2.48 3.96 3.44
C PRO A 12 2.38 5.49 3.46
N VAL A 13 3.54 6.15 3.57
CA VAL A 13 3.65 7.60 3.66
C VAL A 13 3.76 8.19 2.24
N PRO A 14 3.01 9.24 1.90
CA PRO A 14 3.15 9.89 0.61
C PRO A 14 4.55 10.50 0.43
N PRO A 15 5.13 10.46 -0.78
CA PRO A 15 6.37 11.19 -1.07
C PRO A 15 6.14 12.70 -0.97
N GLN A 16 7.23 13.43 -0.66
CA GLN A 16 7.19 14.90 -0.67
C GLN A 16 7.02 15.45 -2.10
N ASP A 17 7.67 14.80 -3.07
CA ASP A 17 7.53 15.09 -4.50
C ASP A 17 7.19 13.79 -5.26
N PRO A 18 6.07 13.74 -6.02
CA PRO A 18 5.71 12.57 -6.80
C PRO A 18 6.73 12.21 -7.90
N GLU A 19 7.52 13.16 -8.40
CA GLU A 19 8.51 12.93 -9.46
C GLU A 19 9.93 12.68 -8.92
N GLN A 20 10.12 12.59 -7.59
CA GLN A 20 11.46 12.39 -7.03
C GLN A 20 12.12 11.11 -7.57
N GLU A 21 13.38 11.22 -7.97
CA GLU A 21 14.13 10.10 -8.58
C GLU A 21 14.23 8.91 -7.62
N PHE A 22 14.53 9.19 -6.35
CA PHE A 22 14.77 8.18 -5.32
C PHE A 22 13.67 8.21 -4.27
N MET A 23 13.03 7.07 -4.03
CA MET A 23 11.95 6.93 -3.04
C MET A 23 12.29 5.86 -2.01
N THR A 24 11.93 6.10 -0.75
CA THR A 24 11.96 5.09 0.30
C THR A 24 10.89 4.03 0.09
N VAL A 25 11.06 2.87 0.73
CA VAL A 25 10.05 1.79 0.69
C VAL A 25 8.64 2.24 1.08
N GLN A 26 8.51 3.20 2.02
CA GLN A 26 7.20 3.72 2.44
C GLN A 26 6.53 4.52 1.31
N GLU A 27 7.31 5.40 0.69
CA GLU A 27 6.86 6.27 -0.42
C GLU A 27 6.56 5.43 -1.66
N THR A 28 7.43 4.49 -2.00
CA THR A 28 7.20 3.56 -3.12
C THR A 28 5.96 2.71 -2.89
N ALA A 29 5.72 2.22 -1.67
CA ALA A 29 4.51 1.49 -1.36
C ALA A 29 3.25 2.37 -1.50
N HIS A 30 3.36 3.66 -1.16
CA HIS A 30 2.28 4.63 -1.32
C HIS A 30 1.98 4.88 -2.80
N VAL A 31 2.99 5.24 -3.60
CA VAL A 31 2.86 5.51 -5.04
C VAL A 31 2.32 4.30 -5.78
N LEU A 32 2.82 3.10 -5.46
CA LEU A 32 2.36 1.87 -6.08
C LEU A 32 1.05 1.35 -5.48
N ASN A 33 0.44 2.01 -4.48
CA ASN A 33 -0.78 1.53 -3.81
C ASN A 33 -0.69 0.06 -3.36
N CYS A 34 0.42 -0.32 -2.72
CA CYS A 34 0.67 -1.67 -2.23
C CYS A 34 1.08 -1.68 -0.74
N SER A 35 1.12 -2.87 -0.12
CA SER A 35 1.54 -2.97 1.28
C SER A 35 3.07 -2.96 1.42
N VAL A 36 3.58 -2.28 2.45
CA VAL A 36 5.01 -2.25 2.79
C VAL A 36 5.57 -3.66 3.00
N SER A 37 4.80 -4.55 3.63
CA SER A 37 5.22 -5.95 3.87
C SER A 37 5.42 -6.72 2.57
N TRP A 38 4.50 -6.56 1.60
CA TRP A 38 4.63 -7.17 0.29
C TRP A 38 5.88 -6.64 -0.41
N LEU A 39 6.06 -5.31 -0.44
CA LEU A 39 7.18 -4.69 -1.10
C LEU A 39 8.51 -5.15 -0.50
N ARG A 40 8.63 -5.20 0.84
CA ARG A 40 9.86 -5.70 1.50
C ARG A 40 10.13 -7.17 1.20
N ARG A 41 9.09 -8.01 1.11
CA ARG A 41 9.25 -9.43 0.72
C ARG A 41 9.70 -9.54 -0.74
N PHE A 42 9.10 -8.76 -1.63
CA PHE A 42 9.44 -8.71 -3.04
C PHE A 42 10.88 -8.25 -3.27
N LEU A 43 11.31 -7.17 -2.61
CA LEU A 43 12.67 -6.64 -2.71
C LEU A 43 13.72 -7.58 -2.09
N ARG A 44 13.36 -8.39 -1.09
CA ARG A 44 14.25 -9.45 -0.58
C ARG A 44 14.55 -10.51 -1.64
N ALA A 45 13.55 -10.87 -2.46
CA ALA A 45 13.73 -11.81 -3.56
C ALA A 45 14.39 -11.17 -4.79
N ASN A 46 14.15 -9.87 -5.03
CA ASN A 46 14.64 -9.12 -6.18
C ASN A 46 15.65 -8.05 -5.73
N ARG A 47 16.85 -8.49 -5.36
CA ARG A 47 17.91 -7.62 -4.82
C ARG A 47 18.42 -6.57 -5.81
N HIS A 48 18.16 -6.75 -7.10
CA HIS A 48 18.55 -5.82 -8.17
C HIS A 48 17.57 -4.65 -8.36
N LEU A 49 16.38 -4.70 -7.76
CA LEU A 49 15.33 -3.66 -7.90
C LEU A 49 15.34 -2.63 -6.76
N HIS A 50 16.46 -2.52 -6.05
CA HIS A 50 16.66 -1.48 -5.04
C HIS A 50 18.13 -1.27 -4.74
N SER A 51 18.41 -0.09 -4.20
CA SER A 51 19.68 0.27 -3.59
C SER A 51 19.51 0.60 -2.11
N TYR A 52 20.63 0.81 -1.42
CA TYR A 52 20.64 1.30 -0.04
C TYR A 52 21.20 2.72 0.01
N SER A 53 20.50 3.60 0.73
CA SER A 53 21.03 4.88 1.18
C SER A 53 21.23 4.80 2.69
N GLY A 54 22.47 4.55 3.11
CA GLY A 54 22.81 4.17 4.48
C GLY A 54 22.04 2.92 4.91
N ARG A 55 21.18 3.04 5.91
CA ARG A 55 20.35 1.93 6.44
C ARG A 55 18.98 1.79 5.76
N ARG A 56 18.64 2.69 4.82
CA ARG A 56 17.33 2.74 4.19
C ARG A 56 17.37 2.10 2.81
N ILE A 57 16.33 1.33 2.50
CA ILE A 57 16.11 0.81 1.14
C ILE A 57 15.49 1.92 0.30
N VAL A 58 16.03 2.12 -0.89
CA VAL A 58 15.65 3.16 -1.83
C VAL A 58 15.45 2.56 -3.22
N THR A 59 14.43 3.00 -3.93
CA THR A 59 14.12 2.57 -5.32
C THR A 59 14.16 3.78 -6.25
N ASN A 60 14.84 3.65 -7.40
CA ASN A 60 14.87 4.68 -8.44
C ASN A 60 13.61 4.63 -9.34
N ARG A 61 13.51 5.47 -10.36
CA ARG A 61 12.34 5.48 -11.26
C ARG A 61 12.16 4.18 -12.03
N GLU A 62 13.26 3.61 -12.53
CA GLU A 62 13.27 2.38 -13.33
C GLU A 62 12.85 1.15 -12.50
N ASP A 63 13.41 1.02 -11.31
CA ASP A 63 13.06 0.01 -10.31
C ASP A 63 11.57 0.06 -10.01
N ARG A 64 11.01 1.25 -9.80
CA ARG A 64 9.58 1.44 -9.53
C ARG A 64 8.72 0.95 -10.70
N ALA A 65 9.12 1.21 -11.93
CA ALA A 65 8.43 0.71 -13.11
C ALA A 65 8.48 -0.83 -13.20
N ALA A 66 9.64 -1.43 -12.95
CA ALA A 66 9.79 -2.88 -12.92
C ALA A 66 8.97 -3.54 -11.80
N ILE A 67 8.94 -2.92 -10.60
CA ILE A 67 8.10 -3.38 -9.48
C ILE A 67 6.61 -3.29 -9.84
N TYR A 68 6.19 -2.22 -10.52
CA TYR A 68 4.82 -2.05 -10.98
C TYR A 68 4.41 -3.15 -11.97
N GLU A 69 5.24 -3.42 -12.97
CA GLU A 69 4.96 -4.48 -13.95
C GLU A 69 4.96 -5.87 -13.31
N ALA A 70 5.92 -6.18 -12.44
CA ALA A 70 5.96 -7.44 -11.71
C ALA A 70 4.71 -7.65 -10.84
N ARG A 71 4.22 -6.58 -10.20
CA ARG A 71 2.97 -6.62 -9.45
C ARG A 71 1.78 -6.85 -10.37
N ARG A 72 1.71 -6.14 -11.50
CA ARG A 72 0.63 -6.27 -12.47
C ARG A 72 0.55 -7.68 -13.06
N ALA A 73 1.70 -8.29 -13.33
CA ALA A 73 1.81 -9.65 -13.85
C ALA A 73 1.48 -10.75 -12.81
N GLY A 74 1.78 -10.49 -11.52
CA GLY A 74 1.69 -11.50 -10.45
C GLY A 74 0.46 -11.44 -9.55
N ASP A 75 -0.46 -10.47 -9.72
CA ASP A 75 -1.57 -10.27 -8.78
C ASP A 75 -2.91 -10.89 -9.28
N PRO A 76 -3.37 -12.04 -8.73
CA PRO A 76 -4.71 -12.56 -9.00
C PRO A 76 -5.84 -11.69 -8.40
N ARG A 77 -5.53 -10.62 -7.65
CA ARG A 77 -6.51 -9.68 -7.07
C ARG A 77 -6.76 -8.42 -7.88
N THR A 78 -5.99 -8.11 -8.93
CA THR A 78 -6.31 -6.99 -9.83
C THR A 78 -7.63 -7.20 -10.59
N GLY A 79 -8.13 -8.45 -10.66
CA GLY A 79 -9.48 -8.78 -11.13
C GLY A 79 -10.55 -8.91 -10.04
N ARG A 80 -10.21 -8.83 -8.74
CA ARG A 80 -11.19 -8.88 -7.65
C ARG A 80 -11.43 -7.47 -7.13
N ALA A 81 -12.41 -6.80 -7.72
CA ALA A 81 -13.02 -5.62 -7.13
C ALA A 81 -13.27 -5.90 -5.63
N MET A 82 -12.58 -5.17 -4.75
CA MET A 82 -12.87 -5.23 -3.32
C MET A 82 -14.36 -4.91 -3.16
N PRO A 83 -15.21 -5.81 -2.64
CA PRO A 83 -16.58 -5.45 -2.37
C PRO A 83 -16.53 -4.35 -1.31
N ARG A 84 -16.78 -3.10 -1.74
CA ARG A 84 -16.97 -1.98 -0.82
C ARG A 84 -18.13 -2.40 0.07
N GLN A 85 -17.80 -2.79 1.30
CA GLN A 85 -18.79 -3.13 2.31
C GLN A 85 -19.62 -1.86 2.51
N ARG A 86 -20.78 -1.82 1.84
CA ARG A 86 -21.81 -0.79 2.00
C ARG A 86 -22.10 -0.77 3.49
N ARG A 87 -21.64 0.27 4.19
CA ARG A 87 -22.07 0.55 5.56
C ARG A 87 -23.60 0.66 5.49
N ARG A 88 -24.30 -0.38 5.96
CA ARG A 88 -25.72 -0.27 6.25
C ARG A 88 -25.83 0.77 7.37
N THR A 89 -26.35 1.94 7.02
CA THR A 89 -26.87 2.91 7.98
C THR A 89 -27.90 2.17 8.83
N ALA A 90 -27.54 1.86 10.08
CA ALA A 90 -28.48 1.30 11.04
C ALA A 90 -29.57 2.36 11.27
N GLY A 91 -30.81 1.98 10.96
CA GLY A 91 -31.97 2.85 11.05
C GLY A 91 -32.12 3.44 12.44
N ARG A 92 -32.15 4.77 12.51
CA ARG A 92 -32.60 5.53 13.66
C ARG A 92 -34.10 5.23 13.84
N LYS A 93 -34.46 4.38 14.81
CA LYS A 93 -35.86 4.19 15.23
C LYS A 93 -36.40 5.55 15.73
N PRO A 94 -37.63 5.96 15.36
CA PRO A 94 -38.28 7.09 16.00
C PRO A 94 -38.68 6.69 17.42
N ALA A 95 -38.31 7.52 18.40
CA ALA A 95 -38.80 7.37 19.76
C ALA A 95 -40.27 7.80 19.78
N SER A 96 -41.15 6.84 20.05
CA SER A 96 -42.52 7.10 20.48
C SER A 96 -42.50 7.51 21.96
N ALA A 97 -42.94 8.72 22.27
CA ALA A 97 -43.48 9.13 23.56
C ALA A 97 -44.75 9.94 23.21
N ALA A 98 -45.96 9.37 23.29
CA ALA A 98 -46.72 8.98 24.49
C ALA A 98 -47.14 10.22 25.32
N ALA A 99 -48.43 10.55 25.15
CA ALA A 99 -49.41 11.17 26.04
C ALA A 99 -48.94 12.22 27.07
#